data_AF-A0AAE0EG93-F1
#
_entry.id   AF-A0AAE0EG93-F1
#
_cell.length_a   1.000
_cell.length_b   1.000
_cell.length_c   1.000
_cell.angle_alpha   90.00
_cell.angle_beta   90.00
_cell.angle_gamma   90.00
#
_symmetry.space_group_name_H-M   'P 1'
#
loop_
_entity.id
_entity.type
_entity.pdbx_description
1 polymer ?
#
loop_
_entity_poly.entity_id
_entity_poly.type
_entity_poly.pdbx_seq_one_letter_code
_entity_poly.pdbx_strand_id
1 'polypeptide(L)'
;MHQGKYYLVDAGYMLRSGLIAPYRGVRYHLKEYSSHPPQNSRDLFNLRHASLRNAIERAFGSTTEPNYSADTQSSITLAFCILHNYLMGVDPDESLIEEVDKEISNEFEESEEVDDTPIT
;
A
#
# COMPACT_ATOMS: atom_id res chain seq x y z
N MET A 1 -14.07 -3.57 -17.85
CA MET A 1 -13.89 -2.68 -16.66
C MET A 1 -15.26 -2.22 -16.22
N HIS A 2 -15.56 -2.25 -14.93
CA HIS A 2 -16.85 -1.81 -14.41
C HIS A 2 -16.90 -0.27 -14.35
N GLN A 3 -18.02 0.32 -14.75
CA GLN A 3 -18.22 1.76 -14.75
C GLN A 3 -18.08 2.31 -13.32
N GLY A 4 -17.23 3.33 -13.14
CA GLY A 4 -16.94 3.93 -11.82
C GLY A 4 -15.89 3.22 -10.97
N LYS A 5 -15.26 2.13 -11.45
CA LYS A 5 -14.15 1.46 -10.76
C LYS A 5 -12.81 1.80 -11.42
N TYR A 6 -11.79 2.01 -10.59
CA TYR A 6 -10.42 2.29 -11.01
C TYR A 6 -9.47 1.27 -10.40
N TYR A 7 -8.48 0.82 -11.19
CA TYR A 7 -7.48 -0.16 -10.77
C TYR A 7 -6.10 0.51 -10.72
N LEU A 8 -5.37 0.30 -9.61
CA LEU A 8 -3.97 0.71 -9.54
C LEU A 8 -3.13 -0.14 -10.48
N VAL A 9 -2.21 0.50 -11.19
CA VAL A 9 -1.26 -0.16 -12.08
C VAL A 9 0.13 0.43 -11.95
N ASP A 10 1.13 -0.37 -12.34
CA ASP A 10 2.54 0.00 -12.30
C ASP A 10 2.87 1.08 -13.35
N ALA A 11 3.98 1.79 -13.13
CA ALA A 11 4.45 2.84 -14.03
C ALA A 11 4.70 2.36 -15.48
N GLY A 12 4.89 1.06 -15.69
CA GLY A 12 5.07 0.44 -17.01
C GLY A 12 3.81 0.35 -17.86
N TYR A 13 2.62 0.50 -17.27
CA TYR A 13 1.36 0.40 -18.00
C TYR A 13 0.97 1.74 -18.65
N MET A 14 0.33 1.66 -19.82
CA MET A 14 -0.29 2.83 -20.44
C MET A 14 -1.51 3.26 -19.63
N LEU A 15 -1.58 4.54 -19.27
CA LEU A 15 -2.79 5.15 -18.72
C LEU A 15 -3.94 4.94 -19.70
N ARG A 16 -4.95 4.17 -19.28
CA ARG A 16 -6.21 3.97 -20.00
C ARG A 16 -7.37 4.23 -19.04
N SER A 17 -8.54 4.53 -19.59
CA SER A 17 -9.74 4.73 -18.77
C SER A 17 -9.94 3.52 -17.85
N GLY A 18 -10.09 3.78 -16.54
CA GLY A 18 -10.20 2.75 -15.50
C GLY A 18 -8.88 2.27 -14.90
N LEU A 19 -7.71 2.72 -15.39
CA LEU A 19 -6.40 2.42 -14.81
C LEU A 19 -5.74 3.68 -14.25
N ILE A 20 -5.14 3.56 -13.06
CA ILE A 20 -4.46 4.64 -12.36
C ILE A 20 -2.98 4.27 -12.21
N ALA A 21 -2.16 4.82 -13.09
CA ALA A 21 -0.70 4.72 -13.02
C ALA A 21 -0.11 5.91 -12.23
N PRO A 22 1.06 5.74 -11.58
CA PRO A 22 1.74 6.85 -10.93
C PRO A 22 2.23 7.88 -11.97
N TYR A 23 2.40 9.14 -11.54
CA TYR A 23 3.04 10.16 -12.34
C TYR A 23 4.51 9.79 -12.55
N ARG A 24 4.92 9.70 -13.82
CA ARG A 24 6.32 9.45 -14.20
C ARG A 24 7.18 10.68 -13.96
N GLY A 25 8.44 10.47 -13.58
CA GLY A 25 9.40 11.54 -13.31
C GLY A 25 9.10 12.33 -12.03
N VAL A 26 8.25 11.79 -11.17
CA VAL A 26 7.92 12.32 -9.85
C VAL A 26 8.31 11.26 -8.82
N ARG A 27 8.80 11.69 -7.65
CA ARG A 27 9.14 10.81 -6.52
C ARG A 27 8.02 9.80 -6.28
N TYR A 28 8.35 8.55 -6.01
CA TYR A 28 7.37 7.47 -5.94
C TYR A 28 7.64 6.51 -4.80
N HIS A 29 8.89 6.34 -4.40
CA HIS A 29 9.21 5.44 -3.30
C HIS A 29 8.82 6.10 -1.98
N LEU A 30 8.14 5.33 -1.11
CA LEU A 30 7.69 5.83 0.19
C LEU A 30 8.84 6.41 1.03
N LYS A 31 10.03 5.81 0.92
CA LYS A 31 11.28 6.25 1.54
C LYS A 31 11.68 7.69 1.18
N GLU A 32 11.32 8.17 -0.01
CA GLU A 32 11.62 9.54 -0.45
C GLU A 32 10.77 10.59 0.29
N TYR A 33 9.75 10.17 1.03
CA TYR A 33 8.79 11.03 1.72
C TYR A 33 8.94 11.05 3.24
N SER A 34 9.74 10.16 3.85
CA SER A 34 9.96 10.13 5.31
C SER A 34 10.66 11.40 5.80
N SER A 35 11.70 11.83 5.10
CA SER A 35 12.46 13.06 5.43
C SER A 35 11.95 14.30 4.71
N HIS A 36 11.18 14.12 3.62
CA HIS A 36 10.78 15.21 2.73
C HIS A 36 9.29 15.10 2.34
N PRO A 37 8.38 15.80 3.04
CA PRO A 37 6.95 15.71 2.75
C PRO A 37 6.62 16.10 1.29
N PRO A 38 5.48 15.61 0.75
CA PRO A 38 5.07 15.91 -0.61
C PRO A 38 4.89 17.42 -0.80
N GLN A 39 5.51 17.98 -1.85
CA GLN A 39 5.51 19.43 -2.06
C GLN A 39 4.44 19.91 -3.03
N ASN A 40 3.87 19.00 -3.82
CA ASN A 40 2.90 19.33 -4.86
C ASN A 40 1.85 18.20 -4.98
N SER A 41 0.80 18.46 -5.76
CA SER A 41 -0.30 17.51 -5.92
C SER A 41 0.09 16.18 -6.59
N ARG A 42 1.15 16.17 -7.43
CA ARG A 42 1.67 14.96 -8.07
C ARG A 42 2.48 14.12 -7.08
N ASP A 43 3.30 14.77 -6.25
CA ASP A 43 4.01 14.13 -5.14
C ASP A 43 3.02 13.46 -4.18
N LEU A 44 1.98 14.21 -3.77
CA LEU A 44 0.95 13.68 -2.87
C LEU A 44 0.21 12.50 -3.51
N PHE A 45 -0.11 12.58 -4.80
CA PHE A 45 -0.74 11.48 -5.51
C PHE A 45 0.16 10.24 -5.57
N ASN A 46 1.44 10.39 -5.92
CA ASN A 46 2.38 9.28 -5.99
C ASN A 46 2.63 8.65 -4.63
N LEU A 47 2.74 9.45 -3.56
CA LEU A 47 2.81 8.97 -2.19
C LEU A 47 1.59 8.09 -1.85
N ARG A 48 0.37 8.59 -2.09
CA ARG A 48 -0.86 7.84 -1.83
C ARG A 48 -0.97 6.57 -2.68
N HIS A 49 -0.55 6.64 -3.94
CA HIS A 49 -0.50 5.49 -4.84
C HIS A 49 0.46 4.41 -4.30
N ALA A 50 1.68 4.80 -3.94
CA ALA A 50 2.67 3.89 -3.37
C ALA A 50 2.24 3.30 -2.03
N SER A 51 1.60 4.09 -1.16
CA SER A 51 1.07 3.60 0.12
C SER A 51 -0.01 2.54 -0.09
N LEU A 52 -0.93 2.79 -1.01
CA LEU A 52 -2.01 1.84 -1.32
C LEU A 52 -1.47 0.56 -1.98
N ARG A 53 -0.49 0.70 -2.88
CA ARG A 53 0.21 -0.46 -3.45
C ARG A 53 0.88 -1.28 -2.36
N ASN A 54 1.62 -0.65 -1.45
CA ASN A 54 2.28 -1.33 -0.34
C ASN A 54 1.28 -2.05 0.57
N ALA A 55 0.13 -1.44 0.87
CA ALA A 55 -0.93 -2.09 1.64
C ALA A 55 -1.49 -3.34 0.93
N ILE A 56 -1.70 -3.26 -0.39
CA ILE A 56 -2.12 -4.40 -1.23
C ILE A 56 -1.03 -5.48 -1.23
N GLU A 57 0.22 -5.11 -1.49
CA GLU A 57 1.36 -6.04 -1.50
C GLU A 57 1.56 -6.70 -0.14
N ARG A 58 1.35 -6.01 0.98
CA ARG A 58 1.38 -6.63 2.32
C ARG A 58 0.22 -7.59 2.55
N ALA A 59 -0.99 -7.21 2.15
CA ALA A 59 -2.17 -8.07 2.26
C ALA A 59 -2.05 -9.37 1.45
N PHE A 60 -1.33 -9.34 0.32
CA PHE A 60 -1.17 -10.49 -0.57
C PHE A 60 0.24 -11.12 -0.56
N GLY A 61 1.24 -10.45 0.00
CA GLY A 61 2.67 -10.77 -0.15
C GLY A 61 3.35 -11.29 1.12
N SER A 62 2.69 -11.24 2.28
CA SER A 62 3.11 -12.00 3.46
C SER A 62 2.42 -13.38 3.52
N THR A 63 2.40 -14.08 2.39
CA THR A 63 2.06 -15.51 2.37
C THR A 63 3.25 -16.22 1.75
N THR A 64 4.34 -16.32 2.52
CA THR A 64 5.27 -17.43 2.33
C THR A 64 4.46 -18.70 2.57
N GLU A 65 3.89 -19.22 1.49
CA GLU A 65 2.92 -20.32 1.39
C GLU A 65 1.48 -20.00 1.85
N PRO A 66 0.58 -19.71 0.90
CA PRO A 66 -0.85 -19.80 1.12
C PRO A 66 -1.25 -21.18 1.66
N ASN A 67 -1.62 -21.28 2.93
CA ASN A 67 -2.32 -22.47 3.44
C ASN A 67 -3.72 -22.67 2.81
N TYR A 68 -4.16 -21.72 1.99
CA TYR A 68 -5.49 -21.66 1.40
C TYR A 68 -5.42 -21.31 -0.09
N SER A 69 -6.44 -21.70 -0.86
CA SER A 69 -6.53 -21.31 -2.27
C SER A 69 -6.61 -19.79 -2.42
N ALA A 70 -6.19 -19.26 -3.57
CA ALA A 70 -6.26 -17.83 -3.87
C ALA A 70 -7.67 -17.24 -3.68
N ASP A 71 -8.72 -18.01 -4.00
CA ASP A 71 -10.13 -17.62 -3.78
C ASP A 71 -10.45 -17.48 -2.28
N THR A 72 -9.91 -18.37 -1.46
CA THR A 72 -10.10 -18.36 -0.01
C THR A 72 -9.32 -17.21 0.63
N GLN A 73 -8.08 -16.96 0.20
CA GLN A 73 -7.31 -15.79 0.64
C GLN A 73 -7.98 -14.47 0.26
N SER A 74 -8.54 -14.39 -0.95
CA SER A 74 -9.31 -13.24 -1.40
C SER A 74 -10.55 -13.02 -0.53
N SER A 75 -11.24 -14.10 -0.16
CA SER A 75 -12.42 -14.05 0.72
C SER A 75 -12.06 -13.61 2.14
N ILE A 76 -10.95 -14.12 2.69
CA ILE A 76 -10.43 -13.73 3.99
C ILE A 76 -10.08 -12.23 4.00
N THR A 77 -9.36 -11.77 2.97
CA THR A 77 -8.98 -10.35 2.82
C THR A 77 -10.21 -9.46 2.74
N LEU A 78 -11.20 -9.83 1.91
CA LEU A 78 -12.47 -9.10 1.80
C LEU A 78 -13.22 -9.04 3.13
N ALA A 79 -13.26 -10.13 3.89
CA ALA A 79 -13.89 -10.17 5.21
C ALA A 79 -13.20 -9.19 6.18
N PHE A 80 -11.87 -9.18 6.21
CA PHE A 80 -11.11 -8.21 7.02
C PHE A 80 -11.38 -6.76 6.60
N CYS A 81 -11.39 -6.45 5.31
CA CYS A 81 -11.71 -5.10 4.82
C CYS A 81 -13.14 -4.66 5.21
N ILE A 82 -14.13 -5.55 5.12
CA ILE A 82 -15.52 -5.24 5.50
C ILE A 82 -15.62 -4.98 6.99
N LEU A 83 -15.01 -5.84 7.82
CA LEU A 83 -14.99 -5.70 9.27
C LEU A 83 -14.30 -4.41 9.70
N HIS A 84 -13.14 -4.11 9.11
CA HIS A 84 -12.41 -2.87 9.35
C HIS A 84 -13.26 -1.64 9.01
N ASN A 85 -13.84 -1.59 7.81
CA ASN A 85 -14.67 -0.47 7.38
C ASN A 85 -15.89 -0.27 8.29
N TYR A 86 -16.49 -1.35 8.77
CA TYR A 86 -17.60 -1.30 9.71
C TYR A 86 -17.17 -0.72 11.07
N LEU A 87 -16.07 -1.24 11.64
CA LEU A 87 -15.55 -0.77 12.93
C LEU A 87 -15.15 0.71 12.88
N MET A 88 -14.44 1.13 11.82
CA MET A 88 -14.07 2.54 11.61
C MET A 88 -15.27 3.49 11.50
N GLY A 89 -16.43 2.99 11.05
CA GLY A 89 -17.64 3.79 10.91
C GLY A 89 -18.52 3.85 12.16
N VAL A 90 -18.39 2.86 13.06
CA VAL A 90 -19.23 2.74 14.26
C VAL A 90 -18.50 3.22 15.51
N ASP A 91 -17.25 2.78 15.69
CA ASP A 91 -16.43 3.09 16.87
C ASP A 91 -14.94 3.00 16.51
N PRO A 92 -14.37 4.08 15.93
CA PRO A 92 -12.96 4.11 15.58
C PRO A 92 -12.12 4.23 16.86
N ASP A 93 -11.34 3.17 17.14
CA ASP A 93 -10.38 3.19 18.24
C ASP A 93 -9.09 3.92 17.80
N GLU A 94 -8.99 5.20 18.15
CA GLU A 94 -7.84 6.06 17.84
C GLU A 94 -6.51 5.48 18.35
N SER A 95 -6.52 4.76 19.48
CA SER A 95 -5.30 4.18 20.06
C SER A 95 -4.77 3.01 19.23
N LEU A 96 -5.67 2.15 18.75
CA LEU A 96 -5.32 1.05 17.85
C LEU A 96 -4.93 1.56 16.47
N ILE A 97 -5.56 2.64 15.99
CA ILE A 97 -5.19 3.27 14.72
C ILE A 97 -3.76 3.82 14.81
N GLU A 98 -3.44 4.55 15.89
CA GLU A 98 -2.09 5.07 16.11
C GLU A 98 -1.04 3.96 16.28
N GLU A 99 -1.39 2.84 16.93
CA GLU A 99 -0.50 1.69 17.09
C GLU A 99 -0.19 1.05 15.74
N VAL A 100 -1.21 0.80 14.93
CA VAL A 100 -1.03 0.27 13.57
C VAL A 100 -0.23 1.23 12.70
N ASP A 101 -0.49 2.54 12.77
CA ASP A 101 0.28 3.55 12.04
C ASP A 101 1.76 3.58 12.47
N LYS A 102 2.04 3.36 13.77
CA LYS A 102 3.42 3.24 14.30
C LYS A 102 4.08 1.94 13.89
N GLU A 103 3.40 0.80 13.95
CA GLU A 103 3.93 -0.49 13.48
C GLU A 103 4.27 -0.45 12.00
N ILE A 104 3.35 0.09 11.19
CA ILE A 104 3.58 0.36 9.78
C ILE A 104 4.85 1.21 9.62
N SER A 105 4.97 2.28 10.41
CA SER A 105 6.15 3.17 10.39
C SER A 105 7.45 2.49 10.80
N ASN A 106 7.44 1.64 11.83
CA ASN A 106 8.62 0.98 12.39
C ASN A 106 9.10 -0.19 11.53
N GLU A 107 8.20 -0.99 10.93
CA GLU A 107 8.59 -2.04 9.98
C GLU A 107 9.25 -1.45 8.71
N PHE A 108 8.96 -0.19 8.38
CA PHE A 108 9.68 0.51 7.31
C PHE A 108 11.14 0.78 7.67
N GLU A 109 11.47 1.02 8.94
CA GLU A 109 12.84 1.21 9.42
C GLU A 109 13.61 -0.14 9.46
N GLU A 110 12.96 -1.24 9.85
CA GLU A 110 13.60 -2.58 9.89
C GLU A 110 13.90 -3.16 8.49
N SER A 111 13.07 -2.88 7.48
CA SER A 111 13.33 -3.31 6.09
C SER A 111 14.46 -2.55 5.38
N GLU A 112 15.10 -1.59 6.07
CA GLU A 112 16.24 -0.79 5.57
C GLU A 112 17.63 -1.32 6.01
N GLU A 113 17.72 -2.22 6.99
CA GLU A 113 19.02 -2.69 7.51
C GLU A 113 19.65 -3.89 6.75
N VAL A 114 19.02 -4.38 5.66
CA VAL A 114 19.51 -5.54 4.90
C VAL A 114 19.78 -5.18 3.44
N ASP A 115 20.83 -4.40 3.16
CA ASP A 115 21.66 -4.54 1.95
C ASP A 115 22.93 -3.68 2.07
N ASP A 116 23.88 -4.12 2.89
CA ASP A 116 25.25 -3.59 2.86
C ASP A 116 26.25 -4.75 2.89
N THR A 117 26.08 -5.71 1.97
CA THR A 117 27.18 -6.58 1.56
C THR A 117 27.77 -6.03 0.26
N PRO A 118 29.03 -5.54 0.27
CA PRO A 118 29.66 -5.07 -0.95
C PRO A 118 29.80 -6.24 -1.93
N ILE A 119 29.21 -6.11 -3.11
CA ILE A 119 29.53 -7.00 -4.23
C ILE A 119 30.95 -6.63 -4.68
N THR A 120 31.93 -7.43 -4.24
CA THR A 120 33.29 -7.50 -4.85
C THR A 120 33.28 -8.39 -6.08
#